data_AF-A0A949WMR4-F1
#
_entry.id   AF-A0A949WMR4-F1
#
_cell.length_a   1.000
_cell.length_b   1.000
_cell.length_c   1.000
_cell.angle_alpha   90.00
_cell.angle_beta   90.00
_cell.angle_gamma   90.00
#
_symmetry.space_group_name_H-M   'P 1'
#
loop_
_entity.id
_entity.type
_entity.pdbx_description
1 polymer ?
#
loop_
_entity_poly.entity_id
_entity_poly.type
_entity_poly.pdbx_seq_one_letter_code
_entity_poly.pdbx_strand_id
1 'polypeptide(L)'
;MFATLIGYAPIMLIVIMLLGLGRCGAMLFRDWERRQTAQTFLAKLDLLIAEEGRNRRTFEWLNRHARRIQRDMGRLGIVKYKPRGAKFLFSKYHLVINLIADVGKNRLNGHTHLVIKDANYVRDHVEQYAGGLNVELRRSIEGLINPLTWLALGTGIFTTFPLRLLRKFGFWRSIEPISIERGPVARAINLVIALVFMGLTILQAAVPAETAIFAMAYLP
;
A
#
# COMPACT_ATOMS: atom_id res chain seq x y z
N MET A 1 34.81 10.67 -20.53
CA MET A 1 34.02 9.96 -19.48
C MET A 1 32.66 10.60 -19.20
N PHE A 2 32.53 11.94 -19.20
CA PHE A 2 31.22 12.60 -19.06
C PHE A 2 30.29 12.44 -20.29
N ALA A 3 30.83 12.39 -21.51
CA ALA A 3 30.04 12.21 -22.74
C ALA A 3 29.28 10.87 -22.82
N THR A 4 29.81 9.80 -22.22
CA THR A 4 29.15 8.48 -22.20
C THR A 4 28.02 8.43 -21.17
N LEU A 5 28.21 9.02 -19.99
CA LEU A 5 27.16 9.17 -18.96
C LEU A 5 25.96 9.98 -19.47
N ILE A 6 26.24 10.96 -20.34
CA ILE A 6 25.25 11.79 -20.98
C ILE A 6 24.38 10.93 -21.92
N GLY A 7 24.94 10.11 -22.81
CA GLY A 7 24.17 9.28 -23.75
C GLY A 7 23.14 8.30 -23.12
N TYR A 8 23.30 7.89 -21.87
CA TYR A 8 22.38 6.94 -21.20
C TYR A 8 21.24 7.60 -20.43
N ALA A 9 21.22 8.93 -20.26
CA ALA A 9 20.18 9.60 -19.49
C ALA A 9 18.73 9.38 -20.01
N PRO A 10 18.44 9.39 -21.33
CA PRO A 10 17.08 9.13 -21.80
C PRO A 10 16.66 7.67 -21.51
N ILE A 11 17.58 6.72 -21.63
CA ILE A 11 17.33 5.31 -21.32
C ILE A 11 17.04 5.15 -19.81
N MET A 12 17.81 5.81 -18.96
CA MET A 12 17.60 5.82 -17.51
C MET A 12 16.24 6.42 -17.13
N LEU A 13 15.81 7.50 -17.79
CA LEU A 13 14.51 8.12 -17.57
C LEU A 13 13.36 7.17 -17.92
N ILE A 14 13.46 6.47 -19.07
CA ILE A 14 12.48 5.46 -19.47
C ILE A 14 12.40 4.33 -18.44
N VAL A 15 13.55 3.81 -17.98
CA VAL A 15 13.59 2.78 -16.94
C VAL A 15 12.92 3.25 -15.65
N ILE A 16 13.20 4.48 -15.21
CA ILE A 16 12.58 5.08 -14.03
C ILE A 16 11.06 5.16 -14.20
N MET A 17 10.56 5.63 -15.35
CA MET A 17 9.13 5.71 -15.61
C MET A 17 8.46 4.33 -15.62
N LEU A 18 9.08 3.31 -16.24
CA LEU A 18 8.57 1.94 -16.25
C LEU A 18 8.48 1.34 -14.83
N LEU A 19 9.51 1.57 -14.00
CA LEU A 19 9.50 1.17 -12.59
C LEU A 19 8.35 1.84 -11.81
N GLY A 20 8.13 3.12 -12.07
CA GLY A 20 7.03 3.89 -11.50
C GLY A 20 5.66 3.37 -11.90
N LEU A 21 5.45 3.12 -13.19
CA LEU A 21 4.21 2.58 -13.74
C LEU A 21 3.91 1.18 -13.17
N GLY A 22 4.91 0.30 -13.14
CA GLY A 22 4.78 -1.03 -12.54
C GLY A 22 4.40 -0.95 -11.06
N ARG A 23 4.92 0.04 -10.33
CA ARG A 23 4.57 0.27 -8.93
C ARG A 23 3.12 0.75 -8.76
N CYS A 24 2.65 1.66 -9.60
CA CYS A 24 1.25 2.08 -9.63
C CYS A 24 0.32 0.88 -9.89
N GLY A 25 0.65 0.05 -10.87
CA GLY A 25 -0.11 -1.17 -11.17
C GLY A 25 -0.16 -2.14 -10.00
N ALA A 26 0.96 -2.36 -9.31
CA ALA A 26 1.01 -3.20 -8.12
C ALA A 26 0.21 -2.62 -6.94
N MET A 27 0.18 -1.29 -6.76
CA MET A 27 -0.68 -0.64 -5.76
C MET A 27 -2.15 -0.85 -6.09
N LEU A 28 -2.56 -0.61 -7.34
CA LEU A 28 -3.93 -0.81 -7.80
C LEU A 28 -4.39 -2.25 -7.57
N PHE A 29 -3.59 -3.23 -7.99
CA PHE A 29 -3.94 -4.65 -7.84
C PHE A 29 -4.15 -5.03 -6.37
N ARG A 30 -3.25 -4.58 -5.49
CA ARG A 30 -3.36 -4.85 -4.06
C ARG A 30 -4.59 -4.19 -3.44
N ASP A 31 -4.88 -2.94 -3.79
CA ASP A 31 -6.02 -2.22 -3.23
C ASP A 31 -7.35 -2.80 -3.75
N TRP A 32 -7.38 -3.28 -5.00
CA TRP A 32 -8.50 -4.03 -5.57
C TRP A 32 -8.72 -5.37 -4.85
N GLU A 33 -7.67 -6.15 -4.62
CA GLU A 33 -7.75 -7.43 -3.90
C GLU A 33 -8.28 -7.23 -2.46
N ARG A 34 -7.79 -6.19 -1.78
CA ARG A 34 -8.27 -5.82 -0.43
C ARG A 34 -9.74 -5.47 -0.43
N ARG A 35 -10.20 -4.71 -1.43
CA ARG A 35 -11.62 -4.35 -1.58
C ARG A 35 -12.48 -5.61 -1.79
N GLN A 36 -12.09 -6.50 -2.68
CA GLN A 36 -12.82 -7.76 -2.92
C GLN A 36 -12.91 -8.61 -1.66
N THR A 37 -11.80 -8.72 -0.93
CA THR A 37 -11.74 -9.47 0.33
C THR A 37 -12.67 -8.86 1.38
N ALA A 38 -12.66 -7.53 1.54
CA ALA A 38 -13.51 -6.83 2.50
C ALA A 38 -15.01 -6.98 2.16
N GLN A 39 -15.38 -6.84 0.88
CA GLN A 39 -16.76 -7.00 0.42
C GLN A 39 -17.27 -8.43 0.62
N THR A 40 -16.44 -9.43 0.31
CA THR A 40 -16.77 -10.84 0.55
C THR A 40 -16.96 -11.11 2.05
N PHE A 41 -16.12 -10.49 2.89
CA PHE A 41 -16.22 -10.62 4.34
C PHE A 41 -17.51 -10.00 4.90
N LEU A 42 -17.88 -8.80 4.42
CA LEU A 42 -19.15 -8.15 4.76
C LEU A 42 -20.36 -9.00 4.35
N ALA A 43 -20.38 -9.52 3.12
CA ALA A 43 -21.47 -10.38 2.65
C ALA A 43 -21.63 -11.64 3.52
N LYS A 44 -20.53 -12.21 4.00
CA LYS A 44 -20.56 -13.36 4.93
C LYS A 44 -21.00 -12.97 6.33
N LEU A 45 -20.68 -11.76 6.81
CA LEU A 45 -21.20 -11.23 8.06
C LEU A 45 -22.72 -11.01 7.97
N ASP A 46 -23.20 -10.39 6.90
CA ASP A 46 -24.63 -10.15 6.66
C ASP A 46 -25.42 -11.45 6.66
N LEU A 47 -24.89 -12.48 6.00
CA LEU A 47 -25.49 -13.81 5.97
C LEU A 47 -25.48 -14.46 7.36
N LEU A 48 -24.40 -14.31 8.14
CA LEU A 48 -24.36 -14.80 9.52
C LEU A 48 -25.39 -14.10 10.41
N ILE A 49 -25.57 -12.78 10.25
CA ILE A 49 -26.54 -11.98 10.99
C ILE A 49 -27.97 -12.38 10.62
N ALA A 50 -28.26 -12.50 9.32
CA ALA A 50 -29.57 -12.89 8.80
C ALA A 50 -29.98 -14.30 9.27
N GLU A 51 -29.03 -15.23 9.37
CA GLU A 51 -29.26 -16.59 9.85
C GLU A 51 -29.07 -16.71 11.37
N GLU A 52 -29.01 -15.59 12.11
CA GLU A 52 -28.91 -15.57 13.57
C GLU A 52 -27.74 -16.39 14.14
N GLY A 53 -26.64 -16.48 13.38
CA GLY A 53 -25.46 -17.26 13.75
C GLY A 53 -25.61 -18.77 13.59
N ARG A 54 -26.72 -19.30 13.07
CA ARG A 54 -26.94 -20.75 12.98
C ARG A 54 -25.98 -21.42 11.97
N ASN A 55 -25.59 -20.71 10.92
CA ASN A 55 -24.76 -21.27 9.86
C ASN A 55 -23.30 -21.39 10.23
N ARG A 56 -22.95 -22.62 10.59
CA ARG A 56 -21.60 -23.02 10.97
C ARG A 56 -20.57 -22.79 9.86
N ARG A 57 -20.90 -23.07 8.58
CA ARG A 57 -19.95 -22.94 7.46
C ARG A 57 -19.56 -21.49 7.23
N THR A 58 -20.53 -20.58 7.34
CA THR A 58 -20.30 -19.14 7.26
C THR A 58 -19.40 -18.65 8.38
N PHE A 59 -19.68 -19.07 9.62
CA PHE A 59 -18.82 -18.76 10.75
C PHE A 59 -17.39 -19.28 10.59
N GLU A 60 -17.20 -20.54 10.18
CA GLU A 60 -15.88 -21.14 9.95
C GLU A 60 -15.10 -20.41 8.84
N TRP A 61 -15.79 -19.92 7.82
CA TRP A 61 -15.18 -19.08 6.79
C TRP A 61 -14.72 -17.74 7.38
N LEU A 62 -15.59 -17.05 8.14
CA LEU A 62 -15.26 -15.76 8.78
C LEU A 62 -14.07 -15.91 9.73
N ASN A 63 -14.06 -16.95 10.56
CA ASN A 63 -12.98 -17.20 11.51
C ASN A 63 -11.62 -17.42 10.81
N ARG A 64 -11.60 -18.17 9.71
CA ARG A 64 -10.37 -18.37 8.90
C ARG A 64 -9.85 -17.07 8.28
N HIS A 65 -10.75 -16.15 7.90
CA HIS A 65 -10.38 -14.90 7.22
C HIS A 65 -10.23 -13.69 8.15
N ALA A 66 -10.66 -13.80 9.42
CA ALA A 66 -10.59 -12.73 10.40
C ALA A 66 -9.18 -12.16 10.56
N ARG A 67 -8.16 -13.03 10.58
CA ARG A 67 -6.75 -12.63 10.70
C ARG A 67 -6.26 -11.81 9.50
N ARG A 68 -6.72 -12.15 8.29
CA ARG A 68 -6.38 -11.42 7.06
C ARG A 68 -6.99 -10.02 7.10
N ILE A 69 -8.29 -9.92 7.37
CA ILE A 69 -9.00 -8.63 7.46
C ILE A 69 -8.39 -7.74 8.55
N GLN A 70 -8.14 -8.28 9.74
CA GLN A 70 -7.52 -7.53 10.83
C GLN A 70 -6.16 -6.95 10.44
N ARG A 71 -5.34 -7.72 9.70
CA ARG A 71 -4.04 -7.28 9.21
C ARG A 71 -4.19 -6.17 8.17
N ASP A 72 -5.12 -6.35 7.24
CA ASP A 72 -5.36 -5.40 6.16
C ASP A 72 -5.90 -4.05 6.68
N MET A 73 -6.79 -4.09 7.70
CA MET A 73 -7.26 -2.89 8.41
C MET A 73 -6.15 -2.18 9.19
N GLY A 74 -5.10 -2.90 9.62
CA GLY A 74 -3.99 -2.34 10.37
C GLY A 74 -4.46 -1.54 11.60
N ARG A 75 -4.13 -0.24 11.63
CA ARG A 75 -4.50 0.66 12.74
C ARG A 75 -6.00 0.87 12.87
N LEU A 76 -6.76 0.82 11.78
CA LEU A 76 -8.23 0.99 11.82
C LEU A 76 -8.92 -0.20 12.49
N GLY A 77 -8.28 -1.37 12.50
CA GLY A 77 -8.79 -2.56 13.19
C GLY A 77 -8.41 -2.61 14.68
N ILE A 78 -7.66 -1.64 15.20
CA ILE A 78 -7.24 -1.58 16.60
C ILE A 78 -8.00 -0.47 17.28
N VAL A 79 -8.89 -0.83 18.20
CA VAL A 79 -9.77 0.12 18.87
C VAL A 79 -9.58 0.14 20.37
N LYS A 80 -10.05 1.21 21.00
CA LYS A 80 -10.31 1.21 22.43
C LYS A 80 -11.64 0.49 22.69
N TYR A 81 -11.58 -0.68 23.31
CA TYR A 81 -12.75 -1.52 23.53
C TYR A 81 -13.05 -1.67 25.02
N LYS A 82 -14.30 -1.46 25.41
CA LYS A 82 -14.80 -1.73 26.76
C LYS A 82 -15.72 -2.96 26.70
N PRO A 83 -15.31 -4.10 27.26
CA PRO A 83 -16.20 -5.25 27.38
C PRO A 83 -17.41 -4.92 28.24
N ARG A 84 -18.54 -5.59 27.96
CA ARG A 84 -19.76 -5.43 28.77
C ARG A 84 -19.49 -5.86 30.21
N GLY A 85 -19.98 -5.08 31.17
CA GLY A 85 -19.80 -5.35 32.60
C GLY A 85 -18.38 -5.12 33.14
N ALA A 86 -17.39 -4.86 32.28
CA ALA A 86 -16.04 -4.55 32.71
C ALA A 86 -15.90 -3.08 33.10
N LYS A 87 -15.21 -2.82 34.22
CA LYS A 87 -14.81 -1.46 34.63
C LYS A 87 -13.52 -0.99 33.91
N PHE A 88 -12.85 -1.87 33.19
CA PHE A 88 -11.58 -1.58 32.49
C PHE A 88 -11.78 -1.43 30.98
N LEU A 89 -10.89 -0.67 30.35
CA LEU A 89 -10.86 -0.37 28.92
C LEU A 89 -9.58 -0.96 28.30
N PHE A 90 -9.72 -1.74 27.23
CA PHE A 90 -8.57 -2.18 26.44
C PHE A 90 -8.18 -1.10 25.45
N SER A 91 -6.92 -0.68 25.45
CA SER A 91 -6.43 0.39 24.56
C SER A 91 -6.00 -0.08 23.17
N LYS A 92 -5.66 -1.36 23.01
CA LYS A 92 -5.14 -1.96 21.77
C LYS A 92 -5.90 -3.25 21.43
N TYR A 93 -7.20 -3.15 21.29
CA TYR A 93 -8.05 -4.31 21.04
C TYR A 93 -8.11 -4.63 19.55
N HIS A 94 -7.69 -5.84 19.16
CA HIS A 94 -7.83 -6.35 17.80
C HIS A 94 -9.29 -6.76 17.55
N LEU A 95 -10.04 -5.82 16.97
CA LEU A 95 -11.49 -5.88 16.91
C LEU A 95 -12.01 -7.13 16.18
N VAL A 96 -11.51 -7.40 14.97
CA VAL A 96 -12.06 -8.44 14.09
C VAL A 96 -11.74 -9.83 14.63
N ILE A 97 -10.48 -10.09 15.00
CA ILE A 97 -10.07 -11.42 15.48
C ILE A 97 -10.80 -11.77 16.77
N ASN A 98 -10.86 -10.83 17.72
CA ASN A 98 -11.40 -11.11 19.03
C ASN A 98 -12.93 -11.23 18.99
N LEU A 99 -13.63 -10.33 18.30
CA LEU A 99 -15.09 -10.38 18.26
C LEU A 99 -15.63 -11.53 17.41
N ILE A 100 -14.93 -11.94 16.34
CA ILE A 100 -15.31 -13.16 15.62
C ILE A 100 -15.12 -14.40 16.51
N ALA A 101 -14.09 -14.44 17.35
CA ALA A 101 -13.95 -15.53 18.32
C ALA A 101 -15.09 -15.53 19.36
N ASP A 102 -15.50 -14.35 19.84
CA ASP A 102 -16.60 -14.21 20.80
C ASP A 102 -17.96 -14.55 20.19
N VAL A 103 -18.19 -14.20 18.91
CA VAL A 103 -19.35 -14.69 18.14
C VAL A 103 -19.40 -16.22 18.16
N GLY A 104 -18.27 -16.90 17.99
CA GLY A 104 -18.20 -18.36 18.05
C GLY A 104 -18.63 -18.92 19.40
N LYS A 105 -18.16 -18.32 20.49
CA LYS A 105 -18.54 -18.71 21.86
C LYS A 105 -20.02 -18.45 22.13
N ASN A 106 -20.51 -17.26 21.77
CA ASN A 106 -21.90 -16.86 22.00
C ASN A 106 -22.87 -17.72 21.21
N ARG A 107 -22.49 -18.14 20.01
CA ARG A 107 -23.24 -19.07 19.16
C ARG A 107 -23.38 -20.45 19.81
N LEU A 108 -22.29 -20.99 20.37
CA LEU A 108 -22.31 -22.29 21.07
C LEU A 108 -23.13 -22.24 22.35
N ASN A 109 -23.15 -21.09 23.02
CA ASN A 109 -23.92 -20.87 24.26
C ASN A 109 -25.38 -20.48 24.02
N GLY A 110 -25.85 -20.41 22.77
CA GLY A 110 -27.24 -20.03 22.44
C GLY A 110 -27.56 -18.54 22.65
N HIS A 111 -26.55 -17.68 22.82
CA HIS A 111 -26.73 -16.24 23.02
C HIS A 111 -26.84 -15.49 21.68
N THR A 112 -27.90 -15.76 20.92
CA THR A 112 -28.14 -15.19 19.58
C THR A 112 -28.05 -13.66 19.55
N HIS A 113 -28.60 -12.98 20.55
CA HIS A 113 -28.56 -11.52 20.63
C HIS A 113 -27.12 -10.95 20.76
N LEU A 114 -26.21 -11.70 21.40
CA LEU A 114 -24.80 -11.31 21.49
C LEU A 114 -24.07 -11.56 20.17
N VAL A 115 -24.37 -12.67 19.49
CA VAL A 115 -23.85 -12.98 18.16
C VAL A 115 -24.17 -11.85 17.17
N ILE A 116 -25.44 -11.44 17.10
CA ILE A 116 -25.88 -10.39 16.19
C ILE A 116 -25.19 -9.06 16.52
N LYS A 117 -25.09 -8.69 17.81
CA LYS A 117 -24.43 -7.44 18.18
C LYS A 117 -22.93 -7.45 17.84
N ASP A 118 -22.22 -8.50 18.22
CA ASP A 118 -20.78 -8.59 18.00
C ASP A 118 -20.47 -8.63 16.49
N ALA A 119 -21.28 -9.36 15.71
CA ALA A 119 -21.19 -9.37 14.26
C ALA A 119 -21.48 -7.99 13.63
N ASN A 120 -22.51 -7.28 14.09
CA ASN A 120 -22.80 -5.91 13.63
C ASN A 120 -21.67 -4.94 13.96
N TYR A 121 -21.08 -5.04 15.15
CA TYR A 121 -19.97 -4.16 15.53
C TYR A 121 -18.72 -4.40 14.65
N VAL A 122 -18.45 -5.65 14.27
CA VAL A 122 -17.41 -5.97 13.27
C VAL A 122 -17.79 -5.42 11.90
N ARG A 123 -19.04 -5.62 11.48
CA ARG A 123 -19.58 -5.15 10.19
C ARG A 123 -19.36 -3.65 10.00
N ASP A 124 -19.76 -2.83 10.97
CA ASP A 124 -19.64 -1.37 10.88
C ASP A 124 -18.18 -0.91 10.69
N HIS A 125 -17.24 -1.54 11.39
CA HIS A 125 -15.81 -1.20 11.28
C HIS A 125 -15.20 -1.68 9.95
N VAL A 126 -15.59 -2.86 9.48
CA VAL A 126 -15.15 -3.38 8.18
C VAL A 126 -15.76 -2.56 7.04
N GLU A 127 -17.00 -2.07 7.20
CA GLU A 127 -17.67 -1.18 6.25
C GLU A 127 -16.95 0.17 6.16
N GLN A 128 -16.59 0.77 7.30
CA GLN A 128 -15.78 1.99 7.32
C GLN A 128 -14.43 1.79 6.62
N TYR A 129 -13.78 0.65 6.86
CA TYR A 129 -12.55 0.29 6.17
C TYR A 129 -12.75 0.12 4.65
N ALA A 130 -13.83 -0.56 4.23
CA ALA A 130 -14.17 -0.73 2.82
C ALA A 130 -14.47 0.62 2.13
N GLY A 131 -15.10 1.56 2.83
CA GLY A 131 -15.29 2.93 2.38
C GLY A 131 -13.96 3.64 2.13
N GLY A 132 -13.00 3.50 3.05
CA GLY A 132 -11.63 4.01 2.90
C GLY A 132 -10.90 3.43 1.68
N LEU A 133 -11.04 2.11 1.44
CA LEU A 133 -10.44 1.45 0.28
C LEU A 133 -10.95 1.98 -1.06
N ASN A 134 -12.20 2.44 -1.15
CA ASN A 134 -12.72 3.04 -2.38
C ASN A 134 -11.97 4.34 -2.73
N VAL A 135 -11.63 5.13 -1.71
CA VAL A 135 -10.84 6.35 -1.88
C VAL A 135 -9.40 6.02 -2.28
N GLU A 136 -8.80 5.01 -1.66
CA GLU A 136 -7.45 4.55 -2.03
C GLU A 136 -7.39 4.01 -3.46
N LEU A 137 -8.37 3.18 -3.85
CA LEU A 137 -8.46 2.63 -5.19
C LEU A 137 -8.57 3.73 -6.25
N ARG A 138 -9.42 4.74 -6.00
CA ARG A 138 -9.54 5.91 -6.89
C ARG A 138 -8.22 6.65 -7.05
N ARG A 139 -7.50 6.90 -5.95
CA ARG A 139 -6.16 7.52 -5.99
C ARG A 139 -5.15 6.68 -6.76
N SER A 140 -5.21 5.35 -6.62
CA SER A 140 -4.34 4.43 -7.35
C SER A 140 -4.63 4.45 -8.87
N ILE A 141 -5.90 4.60 -9.27
CA ILE A 141 -6.30 4.79 -10.68
C ILE A 141 -5.80 6.15 -11.20
N GLU A 142 -5.98 7.22 -10.44
CA GLU A 142 -5.48 8.56 -10.81
C GLU A 142 -3.95 8.56 -10.97
N GLY A 143 -3.23 7.84 -10.11
CA GLY A 143 -1.78 7.66 -10.20
C GLY A 143 -1.32 6.83 -11.42
N LEU A 144 -2.19 6.00 -12.00
CA LEU A 144 -1.89 5.26 -13.23
C LEU A 144 -1.98 6.10 -14.49
N ILE A 145 -2.61 7.28 -14.45
CA ILE A 145 -2.73 8.18 -15.60
C ILE A 145 -1.70 9.32 -15.50
N ASN A 146 -1.17 9.58 -14.30
CA ASN A 146 -0.28 10.70 -14.04
C ASN A 146 1.22 10.34 -14.21
N PRO A 147 1.89 10.80 -15.29
CA PRO A 147 3.31 10.48 -15.55
C PRO A 147 4.27 11.07 -14.50
N LEU A 148 3.91 12.18 -13.85
CA LEU A 148 4.71 12.74 -12.74
C LEU A 148 4.69 11.81 -11.53
N THR A 149 3.58 11.09 -11.31
CA THR A 149 3.49 10.09 -10.25
C THR A 149 4.40 8.91 -10.54
N TRP A 150 4.46 8.45 -11.80
CA TRP A 150 5.37 7.37 -12.19
C TRP A 150 6.81 7.79 -11.98
N LEU A 151 7.16 9.00 -12.40
CA LEU A 151 8.51 9.52 -12.24
C LEU A 151 8.87 9.58 -10.74
N ALA A 152 8.02 10.16 -9.89
CA ALA A 152 8.27 10.26 -8.45
C ALA A 152 8.39 8.90 -7.74
N LEU A 153 7.57 7.91 -8.13
CA LEU A 153 7.66 6.55 -7.59
C LEU A 153 8.88 5.80 -8.13
N GLY A 154 9.16 5.97 -9.41
CA GLY A 154 10.28 5.38 -10.13
C GLY A 154 11.62 5.84 -9.56
N THR A 155 11.80 7.15 -9.33
CA THR A 155 13.01 7.69 -8.71
C THR A 155 13.17 7.18 -7.27
N GLY A 156 12.08 7.08 -6.53
CA GLY A 156 12.08 6.47 -5.20
C GLY A 156 12.55 5.01 -5.23
N ILE A 157 12.11 4.21 -6.20
CA ILE A 157 12.58 2.81 -6.37
C ILE A 157 14.04 2.79 -6.78
N PHE A 158 14.42 3.59 -7.77
CA PHE A 158 15.78 3.65 -8.30
C PHE A 158 16.80 4.03 -7.23
N THR A 159 16.48 5.02 -6.39
CA THR A 159 17.35 5.47 -5.28
C THR A 159 17.39 4.49 -4.11
N THR A 160 16.26 3.85 -3.78
CA THR A 160 16.20 2.93 -2.63
C THR A 160 16.65 1.50 -2.97
N PHE A 161 16.64 1.10 -4.24
CA PHE A 161 16.99 -0.25 -4.65
C PHE A 161 18.43 -0.66 -4.24
N PRO A 162 19.48 0.15 -4.48
CA PRO A 162 20.83 -0.15 -4.01
C PRO A 162 20.91 -0.30 -2.49
N LEU A 163 20.22 0.58 -1.74
CA LEU A 163 20.18 0.53 -0.28
C LEU A 163 19.51 -0.75 0.24
N ARG A 164 18.40 -1.17 -0.39
CA ARG A 164 17.73 -2.43 -0.06
C ARG A 164 18.61 -3.64 -0.38
N LEU A 165 19.36 -3.60 -1.47
CA LEU A 165 20.28 -4.66 -1.86
C LEU A 165 21.42 -4.81 -0.84
N LEU A 166 22.08 -3.70 -0.48
CA LEU A 166 23.13 -3.68 0.54
C LEU A 166 22.64 -4.21 1.89
N ARG A 167 21.41 -3.86 2.30
CA ARG A 167 20.79 -4.39 3.51
C ARG A 167 20.54 -5.90 3.42
N LYS A 168 20.09 -6.42 2.27
CA LYS A 168 19.85 -7.86 2.07
C LYS A 168 21.14 -8.68 2.21
N PHE A 169 22.27 -8.13 1.77
CA PHE A 169 23.59 -8.75 1.90
C PHE A 169 24.26 -8.52 3.26
N GLY A 170 23.55 -7.91 4.22
CA GLY A 170 24.02 -7.81 5.60
C GLY A 170 25.08 -6.73 5.84
N PHE A 171 25.40 -5.89 4.84
CA PHE A 171 26.34 -4.77 5.01
C PHE A 171 25.84 -3.69 5.97
N TRP A 172 24.53 -3.63 6.25
CA TRP A 172 23.90 -2.65 7.13
C TRP A 172 22.81 -3.30 8.00
N ARG A 173 23.09 -3.55 9.29
CA ARG A 173 22.13 -4.17 10.23
C ARG A 173 21.38 -3.19 11.14
N SER A 174 21.73 -1.90 11.18
CA SER A 174 21.35 -1.04 12.31
C SER A 174 20.91 0.40 11.97
N ILE A 175 20.38 0.66 10.77
CA ILE A 175 19.64 1.90 10.52
C ILE A 175 18.18 1.54 10.32
N GLU A 176 17.33 1.96 11.27
CA GLU A 176 15.87 1.91 11.12
C GLU A 176 15.51 2.52 9.76
N PRO A 177 14.56 1.93 9.01
CA PRO A 177 14.16 2.50 7.73
C PRO A 177 13.64 3.91 8.00
N ILE A 178 14.45 4.93 7.72
CA ILE A 178 13.98 6.29 7.63
C ILE A 178 12.90 6.19 6.55
N SER A 179 11.64 6.33 6.96
CA SER A 179 10.49 6.29 6.08
C SER A 179 10.45 7.58 5.26
N ILE A 180 11.51 7.81 4.49
CA ILE A 180 11.63 8.94 3.57
C ILE A 180 10.51 8.77 2.54
N GLU A 181 10.19 7.56 2.10
CA GLU A 181 9.24 7.28 0.99
C GLU A 181 7.82 7.91 1.05
N ARG A 182 7.34 8.52 2.15
CA ARG A 182 5.97 9.08 2.23
C ARG A 182 5.85 10.50 2.78
N GLY A 183 6.93 11.13 3.23
CA GLY A 183 6.88 12.49 3.78
C GLY A 183 6.82 13.58 2.69
N PRO A 184 6.27 14.76 2.98
CA PRO A 184 6.28 15.90 2.03
C PRO A 184 7.70 16.30 1.64
N VAL A 185 8.65 16.25 2.57
CA VAL A 185 10.08 16.55 2.33
C VAL A 185 10.70 15.57 1.33
N ALA A 186 10.38 14.29 1.43
CA ALA A 186 10.90 13.30 0.51
C ALA A 186 10.29 13.37 -0.89
N ARG A 187 9.01 13.76 -0.98
CA ARG A 187 8.40 14.10 -2.27
C ARG A 187 9.13 15.27 -2.91
N ALA A 188 9.52 16.29 -2.13
CA ALA A 188 10.30 17.41 -2.63
C ALA A 188 11.71 16.98 -3.09
N ILE A 189 12.42 16.14 -2.33
CA ILE A 189 13.73 15.60 -2.74
C ILE A 189 13.62 14.78 -4.02
N ASN A 190 12.65 13.87 -4.10
CA ASN A 190 12.43 13.05 -5.29
C ASN A 190 12.03 13.90 -6.50
N LEU A 191 11.30 15.01 -6.30
CA LEU A 191 10.95 15.97 -7.34
C LEU A 191 12.17 16.78 -7.81
N VAL A 192 13.08 17.16 -6.92
CA VAL A 192 14.34 17.82 -7.32
C VAL A 192 15.20 16.86 -8.14
N ILE A 193 15.38 15.62 -7.68
CA ILE A 193 16.13 14.59 -8.42
C ILE A 193 15.49 14.37 -9.80
N ALA A 194 14.17 14.24 -9.85
CA ALA A 194 13.40 14.13 -11.09
C ALA A 194 13.66 15.27 -12.08
N LEU A 195 13.62 16.52 -11.60
CA LEU A 195 13.84 17.71 -12.42
C LEU A 195 15.28 17.79 -12.92
N VAL A 196 16.26 17.39 -12.11
CA VAL A 196 17.68 17.34 -12.52
C VAL A 196 17.87 16.32 -13.64
N PHE A 197 17.30 15.12 -13.51
CA PHE A 197 17.35 14.12 -14.58
C PHE A 197 16.65 14.60 -15.85
N MET A 198 15.47 15.21 -15.71
CA MET A 198 14.74 15.76 -16.84
C MET A 198 15.52 16.90 -17.53
N GLY A 199 16.12 17.81 -16.77
CA GLY A 199 16.97 18.88 -17.29
C GLY A 199 18.20 18.36 -18.03
N LEU A 200 18.87 17.34 -17.47
CA LEU A 200 19.99 16.66 -18.13
C LEU A 200 19.56 16.01 -19.45
N THR A 201 18.39 15.38 -19.50
CA THR A 201 17.86 14.79 -20.75
C THR A 201 17.46 15.84 -21.79
N ILE A 202 16.93 17.00 -21.38
CA ILE A 202 16.58 18.09 -22.31
C ILE A 202 17.85 18.75 -22.86
N LEU A 203 18.84 19.01 -22.02
CA LEU A 203 20.15 19.52 -22.45
C LEU A 203 20.80 18.61 -23.49
N GLN A 204 20.64 17.29 -23.34
CA GLN A 204 21.12 16.32 -24.31
C GLN A 204 20.37 16.33 -25.62
N ALA A 205 19.03 16.42 -25.58
CA ALA A 205 18.22 16.57 -26.78
C ALA A 205 18.52 17.89 -27.52
N ALA A 206 18.94 18.93 -26.78
CA ALA A 206 19.28 20.24 -27.32
C ALA A 206 20.73 20.35 -27.83
N VAL A 207 21.64 19.43 -27.46
CA VAL A 207 23.00 19.36 -28.00
C VAL A 207 23.01 18.34 -29.14
N PRO A 208 22.94 18.77 -30.41
CA PRO A 208 22.95 17.84 -31.53
C PRO A 208 24.27 17.07 -31.55
N ALA A 209 24.18 15.75 -31.75
CA ALA A 209 25.31 14.83 -31.84
C ALA A 209 26.35 15.22 -32.90
N GLU A 210 25.98 16.09 -33.84
CA GLU A 210 26.86 16.66 -34.86
C GLU A 210 27.97 17.54 -34.26
N THR A 211 27.74 18.21 -33.13
CA THR A 211 28.77 19.05 -32.49
C THR A 211 29.92 18.25 -31.90
N ALA A 212 29.68 16.99 -31.52
CA ALA A 212 30.74 16.10 -31.04
C ALA A 212 31.64 15.60 -32.19
N ILE A 213 31.08 15.43 -33.39
CA ILE A 213 31.84 15.02 -34.59
C ILE A 213 32.64 16.22 -35.13
N PHE A 214 32.05 17.42 -35.15
CA PHE A 214 32.76 18.65 -35.55
C PHE A 214 33.87 19.05 -34.58
N ALA A 215 33.70 18.84 -33.27
CA ALA A 215 34.75 19.12 -32.30
C ALA A 215 35.94 18.14 -32.39
N MET A 216 35.71 16.88 -32.79
CA MET A 216 36.79 15.91 -33.04
C MET A 216 37.54 16.17 -34.36
N ALA A 217 36.91 16.84 -35.34
CA ALA A 217 37.55 17.18 -36.61
C ALA A 217 38.50 18.40 -36.54
N TYR A 218 38.49 19.17 -35.44
CA TYR A 218 39.27 20.41 -35.27
C TYR A 218 40.24 20.39 -34.07
N LEU A 219 40.41 19.25 -33.41
CA LEU A 219 41.49 19.05 -32.44
C LEU A 219 42.72 18.51 -33.20
N PRO A 220 43.86 19.24 -33.24
CA PRO A 220 45.09 18.77 -33.86
C PRO A 220 45.71 17.56 -33.13
#